data_AF-A0A426ZKI8-F1
#
_entry.id   AF-A0A426ZKI8-F1
#
_cell.length_a   1.000
_cell.length_b   1.000
_cell.length_c   1.000
_cell.angle_alpha   90.00
_cell.angle_beta   90.00
_cell.angle_gamma   90.00
#
_symmetry.space_group_name_H-M   'P 1'
#
loop_
_entity.id
_entity.type
_entity.pdbx_description
1 polymer ?
#
loop_
_entity_poly.entity_id
_entity_poly.type
_entity_poly.pdbx_seq_one_letter_code
_entity_poly.pdbx_strand_id
1 'polypeptide(L)'
;DPPKTRSEPPSIVPEKSIAPYLEEEHTPWEPDTLSLDSTDWLRVQLRCVNKRLDEVQKEVTKSKEEAGENSKHRSPFAPEIQDKLIPTSFRLPALESYDGSLDPTKHVTTFRAQMALYDSSDVLMC
;
A
#
# COMPACT_ATOMS: atom_id res chain seq x y z
N ASP A 1 8.48 39.16 42.91
CA ASP A 1 7.25 39.95 42.67
C ASP A 1 6.52 40.24 43.97
N PRO A 2 6.20 41.52 44.25
CA PRO A 2 4.80 41.96 44.28
C PRO A 2 4.64 43.40 43.68
N PRO A 3 3.43 43.99 43.49
CA PRO A 3 2.15 43.67 44.13
C PRO A 3 0.93 43.54 43.21
N LYS A 4 -0.06 42.85 43.80
CA LYS A 4 -1.45 42.66 43.37
C LYS A 4 -2.19 43.99 43.45
N THR A 5 -2.75 44.46 42.34
CA THR A 5 -3.65 45.62 42.30
C THR A 5 -5.06 45.22 41.91
N ARG A 6 -5.97 45.91 42.60
CA ARG A 6 -7.38 45.63 42.84
C ARG A 6 -8.23 46.09 41.66
N SER A 7 -9.20 45.26 41.31
CA SER A 7 -10.26 45.47 40.33
C SER A 7 -11.31 46.47 40.81
N GLU A 8 -11.71 47.42 39.96
CA GLU A 8 -13.07 47.99 39.93
C GLU A 8 -13.33 48.71 38.59
N PRO A 9 -14.46 48.47 37.89
CA PRO A 9 -14.79 49.13 36.62
C PRO A 9 -15.83 50.25 36.83
N PRO A 10 -15.76 51.38 36.10
CA PRO A 10 -16.92 52.25 35.94
C PRO A 10 -17.63 51.96 34.63
N SER A 11 -18.85 51.45 34.77
CA SER A 11 -19.91 51.43 33.77
C SER A 11 -20.37 52.86 33.45
N ILE A 12 -20.30 53.26 32.18
CA ILE A 12 -21.08 54.39 31.64
C ILE A 12 -21.57 53.98 30.24
N VAL A 13 -22.88 53.95 30.07
CA VAL A 13 -23.62 53.73 28.82
C VAL A 13 -24.06 55.12 28.26
N PRO A 14 -24.66 55.23 27.06
CA PRO A 14 -24.04 55.65 25.81
C PRO A 14 -24.50 57.05 25.35
N GLU A 15 -23.60 57.90 24.85
CA GLU A 15 -24.01 59.10 24.11
C GLU A 15 -24.23 58.81 22.62
N LYS A 16 -25.47 59.01 22.21
CA LYS A 16 -26.02 58.86 20.87
C LYS A 16 -25.65 60.10 20.05
N SER A 17 -24.81 59.95 19.03
CA SER A 17 -24.61 60.97 18.00
C SER A 17 -25.14 60.46 16.66
N ILE A 18 -26.11 61.19 16.12
CA ILE A 18 -26.81 60.96 14.85
C ILE A 18 -26.12 61.78 13.76
N ALA A 19 -25.89 61.20 12.58
CA ALA A 19 -25.98 61.81 11.24
C ALA A 19 -25.62 60.76 10.15
N PRO A 20 -25.93 60.99 8.87
CA PRO A 20 -27.25 60.99 8.25
C PRO A 20 -27.39 59.86 7.21
N TYR A 21 -28.62 59.68 6.74
CA TYR A 21 -29.11 58.66 5.82
C TYR A 21 -28.22 58.30 4.61
N LEU A 22 -28.17 57.01 4.26
CA LEU A 22 -27.98 56.54 2.89
C LEU A 22 -29.11 55.54 2.59
N GLU A 23 -29.96 55.92 1.66
CA GLU A 23 -31.08 55.16 1.14
C GLU A 23 -30.50 54.13 0.14
N GLU A 24 -30.38 52.86 0.56
CA GLU A 24 -30.03 51.77 -0.36
C GLU A 24 -31.30 51.33 -1.10
N GLU A 25 -31.40 51.78 -2.34
CA GLU A 25 -32.39 51.32 -3.32
C GLU A 25 -32.11 49.84 -3.65
N HIS A 26 -32.92 48.92 -3.12
CA HIS A 26 -32.85 47.51 -3.48
C HIS A 26 -33.48 47.28 -4.86
N THR A 27 -32.64 47.24 -5.90
CA THR A 27 -33.00 46.52 -7.13
C THR A 27 -33.08 45.02 -6.85
N PRO A 28 -34.15 44.31 -7.26
CA PRO A 28 -34.21 42.85 -7.19
C PRO A 28 -33.07 42.24 -8.02
N TRP A 29 -32.11 41.62 -7.34
CA TRP A 29 -31.03 40.85 -7.95
C TRP A 29 -31.65 39.64 -8.66
N GLU A 30 -31.74 39.67 -9.99
CA GLU A 30 -31.95 38.43 -10.75
C GLU A 30 -30.69 37.57 -10.59
N PRO A 31 -30.80 36.33 -10.08
CA PRO A 31 -29.64 35.46 -9.99
C PRO A 31 -29.21 35.09 -11.41
N ASP A 32 -28.05 35.60 -11.81
CA ASP A 32 -27.44 35.35 -13.11
C ASP A 32 -27.44 33.85 -13.47
N THR A 33 -28.04 33.58 -14.63
CA THR A 33 -28.19 32.28 -15.29
C THR A 33 -26.88 31.57 -15.64
N LEU A 34 -25.72 32.17 -15.31
CA LEU A 34 -24.38 31.66 -15.57
C LEU A 34 -23.84 30.76 -14.44
N SER A 35 -24.49 30.75 -13.27
CA SER A 35 -24.12 29.90 -12.11
C SER A 35 -24.64 28.45 -12.21
N LEU A 36 -25.71 28.25 -13.00
CA LEU A 36 -26.37 26.96 -13.13
C LEU A 36 -25.48 25.95 -13.89
N ASP A 37 -24.92 26.37 -15.03
CA ASP A 37 -24.04 25.53 -15.87
C ASP A 37 -22.74 25.14 -15.16
N SER A 38 -22.16 26.07 -14.39
CA SER A 38 -20.97 25.81 -13.55
C SER A 38 -21.24 24.73 -12.50
N THR A 39 -22.40 24.81 -11.82
CA THR A 39 -22.76 23.84 -10.80
C THR A 39 -23.16 22.49 -11.44
N ASP A 40 -23.78 22.52 -12.62
CA ASP A 40 -24.11 21.32 -13.40
C ASP A 40 -22.86 20.60 -13.91
N TRP A 41 -21.86 21.33 -14.37
CA TRP A 41 -20.56 20.78 -14.74
C TRP A 41 -19.88 20.06 -13.57
N LEU A 42 -19.84 20.68 -12.39
CA LEU A 42 -19.27 20.07 -11.19
C LEU A 42 -20.01 18.79 -10.77
N ARG A 43 -21.35 18.78 -10.89
CA ARG A 43 -22.17 17.58 -10.67
C ARG A 43 -21.82 16.46 -11.64
N VAL A 44 -21.64 16.77 -12.93
CA VAL A 44 -21.23 15.81 -13.95
C VAL A 44 -19.83 15.27 -13.67
N GLN A 45 -18.88 16.14 -13.35
CA GLN A 45 -17.51 15.76 -12.99
C GLN A 45 -17.45 14.83 -11.77
N LEU A 46 -18.19 15.15 -10.71
CA LEU A 46 -18.26 14.30 -9.51
C LEU A 46 -18.81 12.90 -9.84
N ARG A 47 -19.83 12.81 -10.71
CA ARG A 47 -20.34 11.51 -11.18
C ARG A 47 -19.28 10.73 -11.97
N CYS A 48 -18.52 11.39 -12.83
CA CYS A 48 -17.44 10.76 -13.59
C CYS A 48 -16.32 10.23 -12.68
N VAL A 49 -15.92 11.01 -11.67
CA VAL A 49 -14.90 10.59 -10.71
C VAL A 49 -15.39 9.39 -9.90
N ASN A 50 -16.62 9.43 -9.38
CA ASN A 50 -17.19 8.31 -8.62
C ASN A 50 -17.27 7.04 -9.47
N LYS A 51 -17.72 7.14 -10.73
CA LYS A 51 -17.74 6.00 -11.66
C LYS A 51 -16.35 5.39 -11.85
N ARG A 52 -15.32 6.21 -12.03
CA ARG A 52 -13.93 5.73 -12.18
C ARG A 52 -13.43 5.09 -10.90
N LEU A 53 -13.82 5.60 -9.74
CA LEU A 53 -13.47 5.02 -8.43
C LEU A 53 -14.11 3.63 -8.27
N ASP A 54 -15.37 3.47 -8.66
CA ASP A 54 -16.06 2.17 -8.63
C ASP A 54 -15.38 1.15 -9.55
N GLU A 55 -14.99 1.56 -10.76
CA GLU A 55 -14.26 0.73 -11.71
C GLU A 55 -12.90 0.29 -11.13
N VAL A 56 -12.15 1.22 -10.54
CA VAL A 56 -10.86 0.91 -9.88
C VAL A 56 -11.06 -0.04 -8.70
N GLN A 57 -12.06 0.20 -7.86
CA GLN A 57 -12.35 -0.68 -6.71
C GLN A 57 -12.68 -2.10 -7.18
N LYS A 58 -13.49 -2.24 -8.23
CA LYS A 58 -13.82 -3.54 -8.83
C LYS A 58 -12.57 -4.26 -9.33
N GLU A 59 -11.70 -3.60 -10.09
CA GLU A 59 -10.46 -4.20 -10.57
C GLU A 59 -9.52 -4.59 -9.43
N VAL A 60 -9.41 -3.77 -8.37
CA VAL A 60 -8.62 -4.08 -7.17
C VAL A 60 -9.19 -5.29 -6.42
N THR A 61 -10.52 -5.40 -6.30
CA THR A 61 -11.15 -6.57 -5.68
C THR A 61 -10.92 -7.84 -6.50
N LYS A 62 -11.03 -7.75 -7.84
CA LYS A 62 -10.77 -8.85 -8.76
C LYS A 62 -9.32 -9.31 -8.72
N SER A 63 -8.37 -8.38 -8.73
CA SER A 63 -6.94 -8.73 -8.64
C SER A 63 -6.56 -9.36 -7.30
N LYS A 64 -7.28 -9.03 -6.22
CA LYS A 64 -7.08 -9.63 -4.89
C LYS A 64 -7.63 -11.07 -4.82
N GLU A 65 -8.75 -11.33 -5.49
CA GLU A 65 -9.31 -12.68 -5.62
C GLU A 65 -8.38 -13.58 -6.46
N GLU A 66 -7.90 -13.09 -7.60
CA GLU A 66 -6.90 -13.80 -8.41
C GLU A 66 -5.60 -14.06 -7.63
N ALA A 67 -5.12 -13.10 -6.82
CA ALA A 67 -3.94 -13.27 -5.98
C ALA A 67 -4.13 -14.26 -4.80
N GLY A 68 -5.38 -14.51 -4.38
CA GLY A 68 -5.73 -15.45 -3.32
C GLY A 68 -5.73 -16.91 -3.77
N GLU A 69 -5.99 -17.17 -5.06
CA GLU A 69 -6.05 -18.52 -5.62
C GLU A 69 -4.73 -19.00 -6.25
N ASN A 70 -3.77 -18.11 -6.52
CA ASN A 70 -2.59 -18.41 -7.32
C ASN A 70 -1.24 -18.49 -6.57
N SER A 71 -1.21 -18.70 -5.25
CA SER A 71 0.08 -18.80 -4.55
C SER A 71 0.17 -19.79 -3.40
N LYS A 72 -0.74 -20.77 -3.31
CA LYS A 72 -0.29 -22.07 -2.82
C LYS A 72 0.62 -22.63 -3.92
N HIS A 73 1.89 -22.21 -3.87
CA HIS A 73 2.99 -22.85 -4.56
C HIS A 73 2.96 -24.29 -4.05
N ARG A 74 2.15 -25.11 -4.72
CA ARG A 74 2.02 -26.52 -4.42
C ARG A 74 3.42 -27.03 -4.67
N SER A 75 4.03 -27.57 -3.61
CA SER A 75 5.35 -28.18 -3.74
C SER A 75 5.31 -29.10 -4.97
N PRO A 76 6.33 -29.02 -5.83
CA PRO A 76 6.36 -29.82 -7.06
C PRO A 76 6.43 -31.33 -6.77
N PHE A 77 6.68 -31.70 -5.52
CA PHE A 77 6.73 -33.08 -5.05
C PHE A 77 5.34 -33.63 -4.75
N ALA A 78 5.11 -34.89 -5.12
CA ALA A 78 3.92 -35.64 -4.73
C ALA A 78 3.80 -35.72 -3.19
N PRO A 79 2.59 -35.78 -2.61
CA PRO A 79 2.39 -35.86 -1.16
C PRO A 79 3.21 -36.99 -0.51
N GLU A 80 3.31 -38.13 -1.19
CA GLU A 80 4.05 -39.31 -0.74
C GLU A 80 5.54 -39.01 -0.51
N ILE A 81 6.13 -38.10 -1.29
CA ILE A 81 7.53 -37.68 -1.17
C ILE A 81 7.68 -36.69 -0.01
N GLN A 82 6.71 -35.79 0.19
CA GLN A 82 6.73 -34.83 1.29
C GLN A 82 6.58 -35.51 2.65
N ASP A 83 5.83 -36.61 2.68
CA ASP A 83 5.60 -37.41 3.89
C ASP A 83 6.75 -38.38 4.19
N LYS A 84 7.71 -38.58 3.27
CA LYS A 84 8.91 -39.37 3.56
C LYS A 84 9.85 -38.60 4.49
N LEU A 85 10.25 -39.25 5.57
CA LEU A 85 11.34 -38.77 6.40
C LEU A 85 12.68 -38.95 5.66
N ILE A 86 13.59 -38.00 5.87
CA ILE A 86 14.98 -38.15 5.42
C ILE A 86 15.59 -39.35 6.16
N PRO A 87 16.18 -40.33 5.45
CA PRO A 87 16.82 -41.49 6.09
C PRO A 87 17.89 -41.05 7.08
N THR A 88 18.00 -41.73 8.23
CA THR A 88 19.01 -41.40 9.26
C THR A 88 20.45 -41.63 8.80
N SER A 89 20.64 -42.46 7.78
CA SER A 89 21.92 -42.70 7.09
C SER A 89 22.27 -41.62 6.07
N PHE A 90 21.34 -40.70 5.74
CA PHE A 90 21.58 -39.66 4.75
C PHE A 90 22.68 -38.70 5.23
N ARG A 91 23.69 -38.50 4.39
CA ARG A 91 24.80 -37.58 4.63
C ARG A 91 24.89 -36.61 3.47
N LEU A 92 24.73 -35.32 3.75
CA LEU A 92 24.94 -34.27 2.76
C LEU A 92 26.43 -34.24 2.36
N PRO A 93 26.74 -34.14 1.07
CA PRO A 93 28.10 -33.88 0.62
C PRO A 93 28.66 -32.59 1.20
N ALA A 94 29.90 -32.63 1.68
CA ALA A 94 30.62 -31.42 2.06
C ALA A 94 31.10 -30.71 0.78
N LEU A 95 30.28 -29.79 0.29
CA LEU A 95 30.58 -28.96 -0.88
C LEU A 95 31.12 -27.61 -0.42
N GLU A 96 32.21 -27.15 -1.03
CA GLU A 96 32.70 -25.79 -0.82
C GLU A 96 31.73 -24.81 -1.47
N SER A 97 31.49 -23.67 -0.81
CA SER A 97 30.69 -22.58 -1.40
C SER A 97 31.51 -21.85 -2.46
N TYR A 98 30.87 -21.47 -3.56
CA TYR A 98 31.49 -20.59 -4.56
C TYR A 98 31.43 -19.13 -4.11
N ASP A 99 32.57 -18.54 -3.80
CA ASP A 99 32.72 -17.14 -3.38
C ASP A 99 32.91 -16.16 -4.56
N GLY A 100 32.98 -16.68 -5.78
CA GLY A 100 33.21 -15.89 -7.00
C GLY A 100 34.68 -15.54 -7.25
N SER A 101 35.62 -15.96 -6.40
CA SER A 101 37.05 -15.68 -6.56
C SER A 101 37.78 -16.76 -7.37
N LEU A 102 37.29 -18.00 -7.30
CA LEU A 102 37.81 -19.17 -8.01
C LEU A 102 37.30 -19.22 -9.46
N ASP A 103 37.95 -20.03 -10.30
CA ASP A 103 37.47 -20.30 -11.67
C ASP A 103 36.12 -21.04 -11.62
N PRO A 104 35.03 -20.47 -12.20
CA PRO A 104 33.71 -21.10 -12.17
C PRO A 104 33.69 -22.47 -12.83
N THR A 105 34.50 -22.68 -13.87
CA THR A 105 34.57 -23.96 -14.56
C THR A 105 35.14 -25.02 -13.64
N LYS A 106 36.25 -24.71 -12.95
CA LYS A 106 36.85 -25.62 -11.97
C LYS A 106 35.88 -25.93 -10.84
N HIS A 107 35.21 -24.92 -10.29
CA HIS A 107 34.22 -25.11 -9.22
C HIS A 107 33.12 -26.09 -9.63
N VAL A 108 32.53 -25.91 -10.83
CA VAL A 108 31.50 -26.82 -11.35
C VAL A 108 32.06 -28.22 -11.60
N THR A 109 33.27 -28.36 -12.12
CA THR A 109 33.88 -29.68 -12.33
C THR A 109 34.12 -30.43 -11.03
N THR A 110 34.59 -29.74 -9.98
CA THR A 110 34.79 -30.33 -8.65
C THR A 110 33.46 -30.75 -8.03
N PHE A 111 32.44 -29.89 -8.09
CA PHE A 111 31.09 -30.22 -7.62
C PHE A 111 30.55 -31.49 -8.31
N ARG A 112 30.66 -31.58 -9.65
CA ARG A 112 30.21 -32.76 -10.40
C ARG A 112 30.98 -34.02 -10.02
N ALA A 113 32.29 -33.92 -9.83
CA ALA A 113 33.12 -35.04 -9.40
C ALA A 113 32.71 -35.52 -7.99
N GLN A 114 32.46 -34.59 -7.05
CA GLN A 114 31.97 -34.93 -5.71
C GLN A 114 30.60 -35.62 -5.78
N MET A 115 29.65 -35.08 -6.56
CA MET A 115 28.34 -35.72 -6.72
C MET A 115 28.45 -37.12 -7.31
N ALA A 116 29.33 -37.36 -8.29
CA ALA A 116 29.54 -38.69 -8.86
C ALA A 116 30.11 -39.70 -7.85
N LEU A 117 30.97 -39.26 -6.93
CA LEU A 117 31.47 -40.12 -5.85
C LEU A 117 30.36 -40.48 -4.86
N TYR A 118 29.49 -39.51 -4.52
CA TYR A 118 28.35 -39.76 -3.64
C TYR A 118 27.28 -40.65 -4.29
N ASP A 119 27.01 -40.48 -5.59
CA ASP A 119 26.09 -41.30 -6.37
C ASP A 119 26.54 -42.78 -6.43
N SER A 120 27.85 -43.02 -6.37
CA SER A 120 28.41 -44.39 -6.34
C SER A 120 28.26 -45.12 -5.00
N SER A 121 27.88 -44.42 -3.92
CA SER A 121 27.58 -45.05 -2.63
C SER A 121 26.15 -45.60 -2.64
N ASP A 122 25.99 -46.83 -3.13
CA ASP A 122 24.74 -47.59 -3.25
C ASP A 122 23.86 -47.60 -1.98
N VAL A 123 24.46 -47.38 -0.80
CA VAL A 123 23.78 -47.27 0.50
C VAL A 123 22.80 -46.07 0.58
N LEU A 124 22.89 -45.10 -0.33
CA LEU A 124 22.02 -43.91 -0.40
C LEU A 124 21.02 -43.95 -1.57
N MET A 125 21.11 -44.95 -2.45
CA MET A 125 20.15 -45.16 -3.53
C MET A 125 19.01 -46.02 -2.97
N CYS A 126 17.80 -45.46 -2.95
CA CYS A 126 16.58 -46.18 -2.51
C CYS A 126 16.22 -47.33 -3.45
#